data_AF-A0AA42ZQX9-F1
#
_entry.id   AF-A0AA42ZQX9-F1
#
_cell.length_a   1.000
_cell.length_b   1.000
_cell.length_c   1.000
_cell.angle_alpha   90.00
_cell.angle_beta   90.00
_cell.angle_gamma   90.00
#
_symmetry.space_group_name_H-M   'P 1'
#
loop_
_entity.id
_entity.type
_entity.pdbx_description
1 polymer ?
#
loop_
_entity_poly.entity_id
_entity_poly.type
_entity_poly.pdbx_seq_one_letter_code
_entity_poly.pdbx_strand_id
1 'polypeptide(L)'
;METIIEERPWDTLRDLALAGDRRALEIPLEELPTSEAVRALLRLNPKDQQRLLTTLDPSDAAELIEEVPDHLAAEMVERLPAAEAASILQELQSDDQADLIGDIDTEGVEAILAEMAPEAAADVRRLVE
;
A
#
# COMPACT_ATOMS: atom_id res chain seq x y z
N MET A 1 -15.65 -37.15 5.30
CA MET A 1 -14.45 -36.37 5.59
C MET A 1 -14.01 -35.78 4.25
N GLU A 2 -14.75 -34.77 3.80
CA GLU A 2 -14.36 -33.97 2.64
C GLU A 2 -13.57 -32.80 3.19
N THR A 3 -12.26 -32.83 2.97
CA THR A 3 -11.44 -31.64 3.14
C THR A 3 -11.82 -30.72 2.00
N ILE A 4 -12.79 -29.84 2.24
CA ILE A 4 -12.99 -28.65 1.43
C ILE A 4 -11.66 -27.90 1.57
N ILE A 5 -10.81 -27.97 0.55
CA ILE A 5 -9.80 -26.94 0.38
C ILE A 5 -10.63 -25.72 0.02
N GLU A 6 -11.06 -24.95 1.03
CA GLU A 6 -11.50 -23.59 0.80
C GLU A 6 -10.30 -22.92 0.16
N GLU A 7 -10.31 -22.77 -1.16
CA GLU A 7 -9.42 -21.84 -1.83
C GLU A 7 -9.76 -20.50 -1.21
N ARG A 8 -8.89 -20.11 -0.29
CA ARG A 8 -9.13 -18.93 0.48
C ARG A 8 -9.02 -17.76 -0.51
N PRO A 9 -9.98 -16.82 -0.55
CA PRO A 9 -9.96 -15.71 -1.51
C PRO A 9 -8.60 -14.98 -1.57
N TRP A 10 -7.87 -14.95 -0.45
CA TRP A 10 -6.53 -14.36 -0.34
C TRP A 10 -5.37 -15.18 -0.96
N ASP A 11 -5.51 -16.48 -1.19
CA ASP A 11 -4.54 -17.24 -2.00
C ASP A 11 -4.67 -16.84 -3.48
N THR A 12 -5.90 -16.60 -3.96
CA THR A 12 -6.17 -16.10 -5.31
C THR A 12 -5.63 -14.69 -5.52
N LEU A 13 -5.87 -13.75 -4.58
CA LEU A 13 -5.31 -12.41 -4.66
C LEU A 13 -3.78 -12.41 -4.68
N ARG A 14 -3.14 -13.23 -3.84
CA ARG A 14 -1.69 -13.39 -3.87
C ARG A 14 -1.23 -13.88 -5.24
N ASP A 15 -1.87 -14.92 -5.77
CA ASP A 15 -1.43 -15.52 -7.03
C ASP A 15 -1.66 -14.57 -8.23
N LEU A 16 -2.71 -13.76 -8.20
CA LEU A 16 -2.98 -12.71 -9.19
C LEU A 16 -2.01 -11.52 -9.05
N ALA A 17 -1.65 -11.14 -7.82
CA ALA A 17 -0.63 -10.14 -7.56
C ALA A 17 0.75 -10.59 -8.04
N LEU A 18 1.08 -11.87 -7.82
CA LEU A 18 2.30 -12.50 -8.32
C LEU A 18 2.30 -12.58 -9.86
N ALA A 19 1.14 -12.76 -10.48
CA ALA A 19 0.99 -12.74 -11.94
C ALA A 19 1.19 -11.33 -12.54
N GLY A 20 1.00 -10.26 -11.75
CA GLY A 20 1.24 -8.87 -12.15
C GLY A 20 0.16 -8.29 -13.05
N ASP A 21 -1.07 -8.79 -12.97
CA ASP A 21 -2.21 -8.29 -13.75
C ASP A 21 -3.11 -7.38 -12.90
N ARG A 22 -3.00 -6.07 -13.14
CA ARG A 22 -3.78 -5.02 -12.44
C ARG A 22 -5.29 -5.25 -12.54
N ARG A 23 -5.80 -5.53 -13.75
CA ARG A 23 -7.24 -5.74 -13.96
C ARG A 23 -7.77 -6.97 -13.25
N ALA A 24 -6.92 -7.98 -13.10
CA ALA A 24 -7.29 -9.17 -12.36
C ALA A 24 -7.32 -8.94 -10.84
N LEU A 25 -6.71 -7.86 -10.33
CA LEU A 25 -6.74 -7.49 -8.91
C LEU A 25 -7.92 -6.60 -8.55
N GLU A 26 -8.44 -5.79 -9.48
CA GLU A 26 -9.62 -4.92 -9.27
C GLU A 26 -10.83 -5.75 -8.81
N ILE A 27 -11.20 -6.79 -9.58
CA ILE A 27 -12.42 -7.59 -9.33
C ILE A 27 -12.39 -8.28 -7.94
N PRO A 28 -11.30 -8.98 -7.55
CA PRO A 28 -11.28 -9.64 -6.25
C PRO A 28 -11.07 -8.68 -5.08
N LEU A 29 -10.50 -7.47 -5.28
CA LEU A 29 -10.43 -6.45 -4.23
C LEU A 29 -11.80 -5.86 -3.93
N GLU A 30 -12.61 -5.55 -4.95
CA GLU A 30 -13.98 -5.08 -4.76
C GLU A 30 -14.86 -6.08 -3.99
N GLU A 31 -14.61 -7.39 -4.17
CA GLU A 31 -15.37 -8.46 -3.52
C GLU A 31 -14.80 -8.88 -2.15
N LEU A 32 -13.57 -8.48 -1.80
CA LEU A 32 -12.90 -8.88 -0.57
C LEU A 32 -12.92 -7.76 0.48
N PRO A 33 -13.24 -8.05 1.76
CA PRO A 33 -13.10 -7.04 2.81
C PRO A 33 -11.65 -6.56 2.94
N THR A 34 -11.44 -5.24 3.10
CA THR A 34 -10.12 -4.60 3.24
C THR A 34 -9.27 -5.28 4.31
N SER A 35 -9.85 -5.60 5.46
CA SER A 35 -9.15 -6.32 6.55
C SER A 35 -8.61 -7.71 6.17
N GLU A 36 -9.23 -8.41 5.22
CA GLU A 36 -8.72 -9.69 4.70
C GLU A 36 -7.61 -9.48 3.68
N ALA A 37 -7.73 -8.47 2.82
CA ALA A 37 -6.68 -8.06 1.88
C ALA A 37 -5.41 -7.64 2.62
N VAL A 38 -5.53 -6.84 3.69
CA VAL A 38 -4.41 -6.45 4.55
C VAL A 38 -3.76 -7.66 5.21
N ARG A 39 -4.54 -8.59 5.76
CA ARG A 39 -3.99 -9.84 6.32
C ARG A 39 -3.25 -10.66 5.27
N ALA A 40 -3.69 -10.63 4.01
CA ALA A 40 -3.00 -11.30 2.91
C ALA A 40 -1.66 -10.59 2.62
N LEU A 41 -1.69 -9.27 2.43
CA LEU A 41 -0.53 -8.41 2.20
C LEU A 41 0.55 -8.63 3.27
N LEU A 42 0.18 -8.59 4.56
CA LEU A 42 1.10 -8.78 5.68
C LEU A 42 1.76 -10.18 5.72
N ARG A 43 1.18 -11.18 5.06
CA ARG A 43 1.74 -12.54 4.99
C ARG A 43 2.66 -12.75 3.79
N LEU A 44 2.68 -11.81 2.85
CA LEU A 44 3.61 -11.83 1.71
C LEU A 44 5.02 -11.49 2.17
N ASN A 45 6.02 -11.92 1.39
CA ASN A 45 7.38 -11.43 1.60
C ASN A 45 7.51 -9.98 1.09
N PRO A 46 8.53 -9.22 1.54
CA PRO A 46 8.70 -7.81 1.16
C PRO A 46 8.66 -7.52 -0.35
N LYS A 47 9.22 -8.41 -1.17
CA LYS A 47 9.29 -8.23 -2.62
C LYS A 47 7.90 -8.38 -3.28
N ASP A 48 7.09 -9.26 -2.74
CA ASP A 48 5.73 -9.51 -3.23
C ASP A 48 4.76 -8.43 -2.72
N GLN A 49 4.97 -7.91 -1.51
CA GLN A 49 4.27 -6.71 -1.01
C GLN A 49 4.48 -5.51 -1.95
N GLN A 50 5.75 -5.22 -2.26
CA GLN A 50 6.10 -4.15 -3.19
C GLN A 50 5.46 -4.38 -4.57
N ARG A 51 5.50 -5.61 -5.09
CA ARG A 51 4.87 -5.94 -6.38
C ARG A 51 3.37 -5.69 -6.35
N LEU A 52 2.68 -6.14 -5.30
CA LEU A 52 1.24 -5.94 -5.16
C LEU A 52 0.92 -4.44 -5.13
N LEU A 53 1.51 -3.68 -4.20
CA LEU A 53 1.24 -2.25 -4.01
C LEU A 53 1.52 -1.42 -5.27
N THR A 54 2.55 -1.76 -6.05
CA THR A 54 2.87 -1.08 -7.33
C THR A 54 2.00 -1.56 -8.51
N THR A 55 1.33 -2.71 -8.38
CA THR A 55 0.41 -3.22 -9.40
C THR A 55 -0.98 -2.65 -9.23
N LEU A 56 -1.40 -2.31 -8.01
CA LEU A 56 -2.68 -1.69 -7.71
C LEU A 56 -2.76 -0.25 -8.21
N ASP A 57 -3.99 0.25 -8.34
CA ASP A 57 -4.20 1.68 -8.44
C ASP A 57 -3.82 2.35 -7.12
N PRO A 58 -3.25 3.58 -7.14
CA PRO A 58 -2.77 4.24 -5.94
C PRO A 58 -3.84 4.37 -4.84
N SER A 59 -5.11 4.55 -5.22
CA SER A 59 -6.23 4.61 -4.28
C SER A 59 -6.43 3.30 -3.52
N ASP A 60 -6.44 2.16 -4.23
CA ASP A 60 -6.64 0.86 -3.62
C ASP A 60 -5.44 0.47 -2.75
N ALA A 61 -4.24 0.83 -3.20
CA ALA A 61 -3.04 0.66 -2.40
C ALA A 61 -3.07 1.51 -1.13
N ALA A 62 -3.57 2.75 -1.21
CA ALA A 62 -3.76 3.62 -0.05
C ALA A 62 -4.76 3.02 0.95
N GLU A 63 -5.93 2.55 0.49
CA GLU A 63 -6.91 1.89 1.38
C GLU A 63 -6.32 0.69 2.13
N LEU A 64 -5.44 -0.10 1.49
CA LEU A 64 -4.75 -1.19 2.16
C LEU A 64 -3.71 -0.68 3.18
N ILE A 65 -3.04 0.42 2.87
CA ILE A 65 -2.02 1.01 3.73
C ILE A 65 -2.64 1.68 4.96
N GLU A 66 -3.80 2.34 4.85
CA GLU A 66 -4.53 2.95 5.99
C GLU A 66 -4.88 1.93 7.08
N GLU A 67 -5.15 0.69 6.69
CA GLU A 67 -5.53 -0.39 7.60
C GLU A 67 -4.31 -1.18 8.14
N VAL A 68 -3.09 -0.87 7.66
CA VAL A 68 -1.84 -1.45 8.15
C VAL A 68 -1.31 -0.59 9.31
N PRO A 69 -0.81 -1.22 10.41
CA PRO A 69 -0.18 -0.45 11.49
C PRO A 69 0.96 0.45 10.99
N ASP A 70 0.97 1.71 11.42
CA ASP A 70 1.80 2.82 10.89
C ASP A 70 3.26 2.44 10.65
N HIS A 71 3.94 1.89 11.66
CA HIS A 71 5.33 1.42 11.53
C HIS A 71 5.56 0.41 10.39
N LEU A 72 4.62 -0.51 10.13
CA LEU A 72 4.72 -1.47 9.03
C LEU A 72 4.38 -0.82 7.71
N ALA A 73 3.42 0.11 7.69
CA ALA A 73 3.09 0.89 6.51
C ALA A 73 4.32 1.70 6.05
N ALA A 74 5.01 2.37 6.98
CA ALA A 74 6.26 3.09 6.73
C ALA A 74 7.32 2.17 6.12
N GLU A 75 7.60 1.02 6.74
CA GLU A 75 8.55 0.02 6.19
C GLU A 75 8.15 -0.47 4.78
N MET A 76 6.86 -0.60 4.50
CA MET A 76 6.37 -0.99 3.17
C MET A 76 6.61 0.11 2.14
N VAL A 77 6.22 1.34 2.47
CA VAL A 77 6.29 2.52 1.61
C VAL A 77 7.73 2.90 1.31
N GLU A 78 8.64 2.84 2.29
CA GLU A 78 10.09 3.09 2.09
C GLU A 78 10.74 2.15 1.08
N ARG A 79 10.20 0.94 0.91
CA ARG A 79 10.74 -0.05 -0.04
C ARG A 79 10.17 0.16 -1.45
N LEU A 80 9.16 0.99 -1.62
CA LEU A 80 8.60 1.31 -2.93
C LEU A 80 9.51 2.29 -3.68
N PRO A 81 9.44 2.32 -5.02
CA PRO A 81 10.00 3.44 -5.77
C PRO A 81 9.33 4.74 -5.31
N ALA A 82 10.12 5.81 -5.14
CA ALA A 82 9.64 7.08 -4.58
C ALA A 82 8.39 7.63 -5.29
N ALA A 83 8.30 7.48 -6.62
CA ALA A 83 7.14 7.92 -7.40
C ALA A 83 5.85 7.14 -7.08
N GLU A 84 5.95 5.85 -6.79
CA GLU A 84 4.81 5.01 -6.41
C GLU A 84 4.38 5.31 -4.98
N ALA A 85 5.35 5.44 -4.07
CA ALA A 85 5.10 5.88 -2.70
C ALA A 85 4.43 7.26 -2.66
N ALA A 86 4.88 8.21 -3.48
CA ALA A 86 4.29 9.54 -3.59
C ALA A 86 2.85 9.50 -4.10
N SER A 87 2.56 8.58 -5.01
CA SER A 87 1.21 8.41 -5.57
C SER A 87 0.27 7.83 -4.51
N ILE A 88 0.70 6.80 -3.76
CA ILE A 88 -0.07 6.21 -2.66
C ILE A 88 -0.27 7.25 -1.54
N LEU A 89 0.79 7.95 -1.14
CA LEU A 89 0.73 8.97 -0.10
C LEU A 89 -0.30 10.07 -0.42
N GLN A 90 -0.43 10.47 -1.68
CA GLN A 90 -1.40 11.50 -2.10
C GLN A 90 -2.86 11.08 -1.97
N GLU A 91 -3.15 9.78 -2.04
CA GLU A 91 -4.51 9.25 -1.91
C GLU A 91 -4.93 9.05 -0.44
N LEU A 92 -3.98 8.98 0.48
CA LEU A 92 -4.23 8.87 1.93
C LEU A 92 -4.90 10.13 2.50
N GLN A 93 -5.65 9.95 3.58
CA GLN A 93 -6.15 11.08 4.38
C GLN A 93 -5.01 11.84 5.06
N SER A 94 -5.24 13.10 5.42
CA SER A 94 -4.17 13.96 5.95
C SER A 94 -3.62 13.51 7.31
N ASP A 95 -4.42 12.86 8.15
CA ASP A 95 -3.94 12.24 9.38
C ASP A 95 -3.05 11.04 9.09
N ASP A 96 -3.49 10.12 8.21
CA ASP A 96 -2.68 8.97 7.81
C ASP A 96 -1.38 9.38 7.10
N GLN A 97 -1.40 10.45 6.30
CA GLN A 97 -0.20 11.05 5.72
C GLN A 97 0.80 11.50 6.80
N ALA A 98 0.31 12.15 7.86
CA ALA A 98 1.14 12.65 8.94
C ALA A 98 1.75 11.51 9.74
N ASP A 99 0.95 10.50 10.08
CA ASP A 99 1.37 9.32 10.83
C ASP A 99 2.38 8.50 10.03
N LEU A 100 2.10 8.23 8.75
CA LEU A 100 3.01 7.50 7.85
C LEU A 100 4.35 8.23 7.68
N ILE A 101 4.33 9.53 7.37
CA ILE A 101 5.57 10.32 7.18
C ILE A 101 6.34 10.48 8.48
N GLY A 102 5.66 10.51 9.62
CA GLY A 102 6.28 10.55 10.94
C GLY A 102 7.11 9.31 11.28
N ASP A 103 6.75 8.16 10.70
CA ASP A 103 7.42 6.87 10.90
C ASP A 103 8.47 6.54 9.82
N ILE A 104 8.53 7.31 8.71
CA ILE A 104 9.53 7.17 7.63
C ILE A 104 10.80 7.99 7.96
N ASP A 105 11.97 7.49 7.57
CA ASP A 105 13.21 8.22 7.76
C ASP A 105 13.31 9.50 6.90
N THR A 106 14.09 10.48 7.36
CA THR A 106 14.14 11.79 6.70
C THR A 106 14.58 11.71 5.23
N GLU A 107 15.45 10.75 4.89
CA GLU A 107 15.91 10.56 3.50
C GLU A 107 14.77 10.01 2.62
N GLY A 108 14.02 9.02 3.11
CA GLY A 108 12.84 8.46 2.45
C GLY A 108 11.73 9.50 2.27
N VAL A 109 11.43 10.28 3.31
CA VAL A 109 10.45 11.38 3.23
C VAL A 109 10.81 12.35 2.12
N GLU A 110 12.05 12.86 2.10
CA GLU A 110 12.46 13.83 1.07
C GLU A 110 12.45 13.22 -0.34
N ALA A 111 12.79 11.93 -0.49
CA ALA A 111 12.71 11.24 -1.76
C ALA A 111 11.26 11.15 -2.28
N ILE A 112 10.31 10.82 -1.40
CA ILE A 112 8.88 10.74 -1.74
C ILE A 112 8.33 12.12 -2.08
N LEU A 113 8.58 13.12 -1.25
CA LEU A 113 8.11 14.49 -1.47
C LEU A 113 8.68 15.12 -2.75
N ALA A 114 9.87 14.72 -3.18
CA ALA A 114 10.48 15.19 -4.43
C ALA A 114 9.75 14.71 -5.69
N GLU A 115 9.01 13.60 -5.60
CA GLU A 115 8.19 13.06 -6.70
C GLU A 115 6.76 13.61 -6.72
N MET A 116 6.36 14.36 -5.69
CA MET A 116 5.05 15.02 -5.59
C MET A 116 5.02 16.37 -6.29
N ALA A 117 3.82 16.85 -6.62
CA ALA A 117 3.63 18.24 -7.03
C ALA A 117 4.09 19.20 -5.90
N PRO A 118 4.74 20.34 -6.20
CA PRO A 118 5.28 21.25 -5.19
C PRO A 118 4.25 21.70 -4.15
N GLU A 119 3.01 21.93 -4.58
CA GLU A 119 1.91 22.32 -3.70
C GLU A 119 1.50 21.18 -2.76
N ALA A 120 1.37 19.96 -3.30
CA ALA A 120 1.03 18.77 -2.51
C ALA A 120 2.13 18.42 -1.50
N ALA A 121 3.40 18.49 -1.91
CA ALA A 121 4.54 18.28 -1.01
C ALA A 121 4.56 19.32 0.12
N ALA A 122 4.25 20.58 -0.18
CA ALA A 122 4.16 21.64 0.82
C ALA A 122 3.00 21.43 1.79
N ASP A 123 1.88 20.85 1.34
CA ASP A 123 0.77 20.47 2.21
C ASP A 123 1.19 19.38 3.19
N VAL A 124 1.81 18.30 2.72
CA VAL A 124 2.30 17.21 3.58
C VAL A 124 3.35 17.69 4.57
N ARG A 125 4.30 18.54 4.16
CA ARG A 125 5.31 19.12 5.08
C ARG A 125 4.70 19.87 6.24
N ARG A 126 3.56 20.54 6.05
CA ARG A 126 2.86 21.29 7.11
C ARG A 126 2.13 20.38 8.11
N LEU A 127 1.90 19.11 7.77
CA LEU A 127 1.24 18.17 8.67
C LEU A 127 2.16 17.68 9.79
N VAL A 128 3.48 17.71 9.56
CA VAL A 128 4.52 17.21 10.47
C VAL A 128 5.33 18.30 11.17
N GLU A 129 5.03 19.58 10.91
CA GLU A 129 5.58 20.76 11.62
C GLU A 129 4.92 20.99 13.00
#